data_AF-A0A0F5VL23-F1
#
_entry.id   AF-A0A0F5VL23-F1
#
_cell.length_a   1.000
_cell.length_b   1.000
_cell.length_c   1.000
_cell.angle_alpha   90.00
_cell.angle_beta   90.00
_cell.angle_gamma   90.00
#
_symmetry.space_group_name_H-M   'P 1'
#
loop_
_entity.id
_entity.type
_entity.pdbx_description
1 polymer ?
#
loop_
_entity_poly.entity_id
_entity_poly.type
_entity_poly.pdbx_seq_one_letter_code
_entity_poly.pdbx_strand_id
1 'polypeptide(L)'
;RTRHAFGRPIGNFQAVAHAMADLQTEIDSARLLAYRAAWLLARGKPCTREGSMAKLKGSETYVAAARLGMQVCAGQGFSTESVMSFRYRESIVATISGGTSQIQRNGIARSMGLRSY
;
A
#
# COMPACT_ATOMS: atom_id res chain seq x y z
N ARG A 1 -12.46 2.98 15.99
CA ARG A 1 -13.46 2.28 16.84
C ARG A 1 -13.45 2.82 18.27
N THR A 2 -12.29 2.95 18.92
CA THR A 2 -12.17 3.42 20.32
C THR A 2 -12.23 4.96 20.48
N ARG A 3 -11.70 5.72 19.52
CA ARG A 3 -11.77 7.19 19.54
C ARG A 3 -13.18 7.69 19.21
N HIS A 4 -13.72 8.53 20.10
CA HIS A 4 -15.03 9.17 19.96
C HIS A 4 -14.85 10.68 19.78
N ALA A 5 -15.70 11.29 18.95
CA ALA A 5 -15.82 12.73 18.79
C ALA A 5 -17.23 13.06 18.27
N PHE A 6 -17.75 14.25 18.61
CA PHE A 6 -19.08 14.70 18.19
C PHE A 6 -20.17 13.64 18.45
N GLY A 7 -20.15 13.03 19.65
CA GLY A 7 -21.17 12.09 20.12
C GLY A 7 -21.12 10.67 19.56
N ARG A 8 -20.13 10.29 18.74
CA ARG A 8 -20.02 8.92 18.20
C ARG A 8 -18.58 8.48 17.90
N PRO A 9 -18.31 7.19 17.67
CA PRO A 9 -17.01 6.74 17.19
C PRO A 9 -16.61 7.44 15.90
N ILE A 10 -15.35 7.89 15.79
CA ILE A 10 -14.90 8.61 14.57
C ILE A 10 -14.93 7.72 13.30
N GLY A 11 -14.91 6.40 13.47
CA GLY A 11 -15.03 5.46 12.37
C GLY A 11 -16.42 5.42 11.72
N ASN A 12 -17.43 6.04 12.37
CA ASN A 12 -18.80 6.07 11.86
C ASN A 12 -19.09 7.33 11.02
N PHE A 13 -18.12 8.25 10.88
CA PHE A 13 -18.23 9.33 9.90
C PHE A 13 -17.85 8.78 8.52
N GLN A 14 -18.70 9.03 7.52
CA GLN A 14 -18.53 8.53 6.14
C GLN A 14 -17.15 8.86 5.57
N ALA A 15 -16.62 10.05 5.81
CA ALA A 15 -15.27 10.43 5.36
C ALA A 15 -14.17 9.47 5.84
N VAL A 16 -14.28 8.94 7.06
CA VAL A 16 -13.34 7.93 7.58
C VAL A 16 -13.74 6.54 7.09
N ALA A 17 -15.02 6.18 7.15
CA ALA A 17 -15.49 4.85 6.77
C ALA A 17 -15.20 4.52 5.29
N HIS A 18 -15.48 5.45 4.37
CA HIS A 18 -15.24 5.29 2.94
C HIS A 18 -13.74 5.17 2.66
N ALA A 19 -12.92 6.06 3.24
CA ALA A 19 -11.47 5.99 3.07
C ALA A 19 -10.88 4.64 3.55
N MET A 20 -11.41 4.08 4.64
CA MET A 20 -11.01 2.76 5.13
C MET A 20 -11.49 1.63 4.20
N ALA A 21 -12.67 1.75 3.60
CA ALA A 21 -13.21 0.78 2.64
C ALA A 21 -12.41 0.78 1.31
N ASP A 22 -12.08 1.97 0.79
CA ASP A 22 -11.23 2.13 -0.39
C ASP A 22 -9.85 1.51 -0.14
N LEU A 23 -9.26 1.81 1.02
CA LEU A 23 -7.96 1.25 1.40
C LEU A 23 -8.00 -0.28 1.54
N GLN A 24 -9.07 -0.83 2.10
CA GLN A 24 -9.26 -2.28 2.20
C GLN A 24 -9.30 -2.93 0.82
N THR A 25 -9.92 -2.28 -0.16
CA THR A 25 -9.98 -2.74 -1.55
C THR A 25 -8.61 -2.73 -2.22
N GLU A 26 -7.82 -1.68 -1.98
CA GLU A 26 -6.44 -1.57 -2.46
C GLU A 26 -5.53 -2.63 -1.83
N ILE A 27 -5.69 -2.92 -0.53
CA ILE A 27 -4.95 -3.98 0.17
C ILE A 27 -5.26 -5.35 -0.44
N ASP A 28 -6.54 -5.63 -0.71
CA ASP A 28 -6.91 -6.91 -1.29
C ASP A 28 -6.39 -7.05 -2.74
N SER A 29 -6.45 -5.97 -3.51
CA SER A 29 -5.84 -5.90 -4.85
C SER A 29 -4.34 -6.20 -4.81
N ALA A 30 -3.60 -5.61 -3.85
CA ALA A 30 -2.18 -5.88 -3.66
C ALA A 30 -1.92 -7.35 -3.30
N ARG A 31 -2.73 -7.93 -2.41
CA ARG A 31 -2.64 -9.33 -1.98
C ARG A 31 -2.86 -10.29 -3.15
N LEU A 32 -3.88 -10.05 -3.97
CA LEU A 32 -4.19 -10.89 -5.13
C LEU A 32 -3.08 -10.85 -6.17
N LEU A 33 -2.44 -9.69 -6.41
CA LEU A 33 -1.26 -9.60 -7.27
C LEU A 33 -0.09 -10.42 -6.73
N ALA A 34 0.17 -10.35 -5.43
CA ALA A 34 1.23 -11.13 -4.78
C ALA A 34 0.97 -12.64 -4.90
N TYR A 35 -0.26 -13.09 -4.63
CA TYR A 35 -0.64 -14.50 -4.78
C TYR A 35 -0.57 -14.98 -6.21
N ARG A 36 -0.95 -14.15 -7.19
CA ARG A 36 -0.79 -14.47 -8.61
C ARG A 36 0.69 -14.68 -8.96
N ALA A 37 1.58 -13.79 -8.51
CA ALA A 37 3.01 -13.93 -8.74
C ALA A 37 3.57 -15.21 -8.11
N ALA A 38 3.21 -15.49 -6.85
CA ALA A 38 3.61 -16.71 -6.16
C ALA A 38 3.09 -17.98 -6.83
N TRP A 39 1.85 -17.97 -7.30
CA TRP A 39 1.21 -19.09 -8.00
C TRP A 39 1.88 -19.43 -9.33
N LEU A 40 2.35 -18.42 -10.07
CA LEU A 40 3.13 -18.60 -11.30
C LEU A 40 4.52 -19.14 -10.99
N LEU A 41 5.19 -18.57 -9.98
CA LEU A 41 6.51 -19.00 -9.53
C LEU A 41 6.51 -20.48 -9.13
N ALA A 42 5.52 -20.90 -8.33
CA ALA A 42 5.35 -22.29 -7.91
C ALA A 42 5.14 -23.27 -9.07
N ARG A 43 4.70 -22.79 -10.24
CA ARG A 43 4.50 -23.58 -11.46
C ARG A 43 5.67 -23.48 -12.45
N GLY A 44 6.77 -22.84 -12.08
CA GLY A 44 7.89 -22.60 -12.99
C GLY A 44 7.55 -21.72 -14.19
N LYS A 45 6.47 -20.92 -14.10
CA LYS A 45 6.07 -20.01 -15.18
C LYS A 45 6.77 -18.66 -15.00
N PRO A 46 7.09 -17.95 -16.10
CA PRO A 46 7.59 -16.57 -16.01
C PRO A 46 6.64 -15.69 -15.20
N CYS A 47 7.17 -14.99 -14.20
CA CYS A 47 6.38 -14.19 -13.27
C CYS A 47 7.00 -12.82 -12.95
N THR A 48 7.99 -12.38 -13.73
CA THR A 48 8.72 -11.11 -13.50
C THR A 48 7.77 -9.91 -13.51
N ARG A 49 6.85 -9.85 -14.49
CA ARG A 49 5.85 -8.77 -14.58
C ARG A 49 4.92 -8.78 -13.38
N GLU A 50 4.39 -9.94 -13.01
CA GLU A 50 3.46 -10.11 -11.90
C GLU A 50 4.13 -9.76 -10.56
N GLY A 51 5.41 -10.13 -10.39
CA GLY A 51 6.22 -9.73 -9.24
C GLY A 51 6.41 -8.21 -9.16
N SER A 52 6.74 -7.55 -10.27
CA SER A 52 6.85 -6.09 -10.33
C SER A 52 5.52 -5.38 -10.05
N MET A 53 4.40 -5.89 -10.57
CA MET A 53 3.06 -5.36 -10.28
C MET A 53 2.71 -5.51 -8.80
N ALA A 54 2.98 -6.68 -8.21
CA ALA A 54 2.74 -6.94 -6.80
C ALA A 54 3.57 -6.02 -5.90
N LYS A 55 4.88 -5.89 -6.17
CA LYS A 55 5.76 -5.00 -5.41
C LYS A 55 5.30 -3.55 -5.49
N LEU A 56 5.03 -3.07 -6.72
CA LEU A 56 4.58 -1.71 -6.97
C LEU A 56 3.30 -1.41 -6.19
N LYS A 57 2.22 -2.18 -6.45
CA LYS A 57 0.93 -1.96 -5.82
C LYS A 57 1.03 -2.08 -4.30
N GLY A 58 1.66 -3.13 -3.78
CA GLY A 58 1.84 -3.33 -2.34
C GLY A 58 2.56 -2.16 -1.65
N SER A 59 3.67 -1.68 -2.23
CA SER A 59 4.42 -0.56 -1.63
C SER A 59 3.65 0.76 -1.63
N GLU A 60 2.97 1.10 -2.74
CA GLU A 60 2.19 2.33 -2.87
C GLU A 60 0.96 2.29 -1.95
N THR A 61 0.29 1.14 -1.86
CA THR A 61 -0.82 0.91 -0.93
C THR A 61 -0.36 1.03 0.53
N TYR A 62 0.86 0.57 0.89
CA TYR A 62 1.38 0.73 2.24
C TYR A 62 1.58 2.21 2.61
N VAL A 63 2.16 3.01 1.71
CA VAL A 63 2.29 4.46 1.91
C VAL A 63 0.93 5.13 2.07
N ALA A 64 -0.04 4.78 1.21
CA ALA A 64 -1.39 5.32 1.30
C ALA A 64 -2.06 4.97 2.64
N ALA A 65 -1.92 3.71 3.09
CA ALA A 65 -2.45 3.23 4.36
C ALA A 65 -1.85 3.99 5.55
N ALA A 66 -0.53 4.11 5.58
CA ALA A 66 0.17 4.77 6.68
C ALA A 66 -0.14 6.27 6.71
N ARG A 67 -0.24 6.93 5.55
CA ARG A 67 -0.63 8.34 5.44
C ARG A 67 -2.04 8.58 5.97
N LEU A 68 -3.01 7.76 5.57
CA LEU A 68 -4.38 7.84 6.09
C LEU A 68 -4.40 7.58 7.60
N GLY A 69 -3.62 6.61 8.08
CA GLY A 69 -3.48 6.30 9.49
C GLY A 69 -2.96 7.50 10.29
N MET A 70 -1.93 8.20 9.81
CA MET A 70 -1.43 9.44 10.42
C MET A 70 -2.54 10.50 10.53
N GLN A 71 -3.31 10.70 9.44
CA GLN A 71 -4.40 11.67 9.42
C GLN A 71 -5.53 11.31 10.41
N VAL A 72 -5.93 10.04 10.47
CA VAL A 72 -6.98 9.55 11.39
C VAL A 72 -6.53 9.62 12.86
N CYS A 73 -5.26 9.33 13.13
CA CYS A 73 -4.67 9.46 14.46
C CYS A 73 -4.44 10.92 14.88
N ALA A 74 -4.36 11.86 13.92
CA ALA A 74 -4.10 13.27 14.15
C ALA A 74 -2.88 13.49 15.06
N GLY A 75 -2.95 14.37 16.07
CA GLY A 75 -1.83 14.67 16.98
C GLY A 75 -1.19 13.42 17.61
N GLN A 76 -1.98 12.40 17.98
CA GLN A 76 -1.46 11.13 18.50
C GLN A 76 -0.63 10.35 17.46
N GLY A 77 -0.93 10.52 16.18
CA GLY A 77 -0.16 9.92 15.09
C GLY A 77 1.23 10.52 14.96
N PHE A 78 1.41 11.80 15.29
CA PHE A 78 2.69 12.51 15.18
C PHE A 78 3.62 12.34 16.38
N SER A 79 3.15 11.73 17.47
CA SER A 79 4.03 11.36 18.59
C SER A 79 5.10 10.37 18.13
N THR A 80 6.34 10.56 18.57
CA THR A 80 7.47 9.67 18.27
C THR A 80 7.28 8.27 18.82
N GLU A 81 6.51 8.12 19.91
CA GLU A 81 6.16 6.85 20.54
C GLU A 81 5.00 6.15 19.81
N SER A 82 4.33 6.84 18.88
CA SER A 82 3.22 6.29 18.13
C SER A 82 3.70 5.24 17.14
N VAL A 83 3.10 4.04 17.21
CA VAL A 83 3.29 2.99 16.20
C VAL A 83 2.94 3.53 14.81
N MET A 84 1.97 4.45 14.69
CA MET A 84 1.59 5.01 13.39
C MET A 84 2.71 5.88 12.77
N SER A 85 3.39 6.70 13.58
CA SER A 85 4.57 7.47 13.15
C SER A 85 5.69 6.57 12.66
N PHE A 86 5.93 5.45 13.36
CA PHE A 86 6.88 4.43 12.93
C PHE A 86 6.47 3.82 11.57
N ARG A 87 5.23 3.36 11.43
CA ARG A 87 4.71 2.75 10.18
C ARG A 87 4.77 3.71 9.00
N TYR A 88 4.48 4.98 9.21
CA TYR A 88 4.60 6.00 8.16
C TYR A 88 6.04 6.12 7.65
N ARG A 89 7.02 6.22 8.53
CA ARG A 89 8.44 6.28 8.15
C ARG A 89 8.90 5.01 7.44
N GLU A 90 8.51 3.84 7.95
CA GLU A 90 8.81 2.54 7.35
C GLU A 90 8.22 2.41 5.94
N SER A 91 6.99 2.90 5.73
CA SER A 91 6.30 2.80 4.44
C SER A 91 7.05 3.45 3.28
N ILE A 92 7.83 4.51 3.54
CA ILE A 92 8.64 5.18 2.53
C ILE A 92 9.75 4.26 2.01
N VAL A 93 10.35 3.45 2.88
CA VAL A 93 11.39 2.50 2.49
C VAL A 93 10.84 1.45 1.53
N ALA A 94 9.56 1.05 1.69
CA ALA A 94 8.93 0.05 0.84
C ALA A 94 8.87 0.48 -0.65
N THR A 95 8.77 1.78 -0.94
CA THR A 95 8.74 2.27 -2.33
C THR A 95 10.13 2.33 -2.97
N ILE A 96 11.21 2.21 -2.17
CA ILE A 96 12.60 2.34 -2.60
C ILE A 96 13.29 0.98 -2.67
N SER A 97 13.19 0.19 -1.60
CA SER A 97 13.85 -1.11 -1.47
C SER A 97 13.34 -2.12 -2.49
N GLY A 98 14.23 -3.00 -2.98
CA GLY A 98 13.90 -3.99 -4.01
C GLY A 98 13.61 -3.39 -5.39
N GLY A 99 14.05 -2.15 -5.64
CA GLY A 99 13.80 -1.38 -6.86
C GLY A 99 12.67 -0.37 -6.67
N THR A 100 12.94 0.88 -7.02
CA THR A 100 11.99 1.98 -6.80
C THR A 100 10.67 1.76 -7.55
N SER A 101 9.60 2.43 -7.13
CA SER A 101 8.32 2.36 -7.86
C SER A 101 8.46 2.70 -9.36
N GLN A 102 9.34 3.62 -9.73
CA GLN A 102 9.65 3.98 -11.12
C GLN A 102 10.33 2.82 -11.85
N ILE A 103 11.30 2.16 -11.21
CA ILE A 103 11.96 0.98 -11.80
C ILE A 103 10.97 -0.16 -12.02
N GLN A 104 10.04 -0.39 -11.08
CA GLN A 104 8.98 -1.39 -11.28
C GLN A 104 8.07 -1.03 -12.46
N ARG A 105 7.68 0.24 -12.59
CA ARG A 105 6.88 0.72 -13.74
C ARG A 105 7.63 0.52 -15.07
N ASN A 106 8.93 0.79 -15.11
CA ASN A 106 9.75 0.54 -16.31
C ASN A 106 9.78 -0.95 -16.67
N GLY A 107 9.92 -1.83 -15.68
CA GLY A 107 9.87 -3.29 -15.89
C GLY A 107 8.51 -3.76 -16.45
N ILE A 108 7.42 -3.22 -15.91
CA ILE A 108 6.06 -3.50 -16.38
C ILE A 108 5.87 -2.97 -17.82
N ALA A 109 6.24 -1.72 -18.10
CA ALA A 109 6.15 -1.13 -19.44
C ALA A 109 6.92 -1.94 -20.48
N ARG A 110 8.16 -2.33 -20.16
CA ARG A 110 8.99 -3.19 -21.01
C ARG A 110 8.31 -4.53 -21.31
N SER A 111 7.66 -5.15 -20.32
CA SER A 111 6.92 -6.41 -20.51
C SER A 111 5.68 -6.28 -21.41
N MET A 112 5.21 -5.06 -21.66
CA MET A 112 4.13 -4.73 -22.58
C MET A 112 4.65 -4.34 -23.98
N GLY A 113 5.95 -4.39 -24.22
CA GLY A 113 6.58 -3.95 -25.47
C GLY A 113 6.75 -2.43 -25.58
N LEU A 114 6.49 -1.68 -24.51
CA LEU A 114 6.63 -0.22 -24.50
C LEU A 114 8.06 0.15 -24.10
N ARG A 115 8.63 1.16 -24.76
CA ARG A 115 9.92 1.75 -24.37
C ARG A 115 9.69 2.90 -23.41
N SER A 116 10.26 2.76 -22.22
CA SER A 116 10.37 3.82 -21.21
C SER A 116 11.85 4.15 -21.04
N TYR A 117 12.36 4.94 -21.99
CA TYR A 117 13.78 5.29 -22.26
C TYR A 117 14.73 4.11 -22.54
#